data_AF-A0A9W3K8E9-F1
#
_entry.id   AF-A0A9W3K8E9-F1
#
_cell.length_a   1.000
_cell.length_b   1.000
_cell.length_c   1.000
_cell.angle_alpha   90.00
_cell.angle_beta   90.00
_cell.angle_gamma   90.00
#
_symmetry.space_group_name_H-M   'P 1'
#
loop_
_entity.id
_entity.type
_entity.pdbx_description
1 polymer ?
#
loop_
_entity_poly.entity_id
_entity_poly.type
_entity_poly.pdbx_seq_one_letter_code
_entity_poly.pdbx_strand_id
1 'polypeptide(L)' 'MNPQVFIETRNGRNYAVIVFGATPQDEGSEVAIALSAVEHAILSAANFPPRPTPGA' A
#
# COMPACT_ATOMS: atom_id res chain seq x y z
N MET A 1 -12.84 -10.99 -6.91
CA MET A 1 -11.53 -10.55 -6.40
C MET A 1 -11.77 -9.74 -5.14
N ASN A 2 -10.98 -9.96 -4.10
CA ASN A 2 -11.02 -9.14 -2.89
C ASN A 2 -9.86 -8.13 -3.00
N PRO A 3 -10.11 -6.81 -3.07
CA PRO A 3 -9.03 -5.83 -3.15
C PRO A 3 -8.14 -5.91 -1.91
N GLN A 4 -6.84 -5.76 -2.11
CA GLN A 4 -5.84 -5.80 -1.05
C GLN A 4 -5.37 -4.38 -0.76
N VAL A 5 -5.25 -4.03 0.52
CA VAL A 5 -4.84 -2.68 0.95
C VAL A 5 -3.49 -2.77 1.64
N PHE A 6 -2.56 -1.95 1.19
CA PHE A 6 -1.20 -1.85 1.71
C PHE A 6 -0.86 -0.42 2.08
N ILE A 7 0.13 -0.25 2.94
CA ILE A 7 0.86 1.01 3.09
C ILE A 7 2.21 0.89 2.40
N GLU A 8 2.65 1.96 1.74
CA GLU A 8 3.88 1.96 0.97
C GLU A 8 4.55 3.33 1.00
N THR A 9 5.89 3.36 1.01
CA THR A 9 6.69 4.57 0.84
C THR A 9 7.41 4.53 -0.50
N ARG A 10 7.05 5.43 -1.43
CA ARG A 10 7.68 5.58 -2.76
C ARG A 10 8.38 6.93 -2.85
N ASN A 11 9.68 6.95 -3.13
CA ASN A 11 10.48 8.19 -3.28
C ASN A 11 10.30 9.17 -2.11
N GLY A 12 10.24 8.66 -0.87
CA GLY A 12 10.06 9.46 0.34
C GLY A 12 8.65 9.99 0.59
N ARG A 13 7.64 9.57 -0.20
CA ARG A 13 6.23 9.88 0.00
C ARG A 13 5.46 8.63 0.43
N ASN A 14 4.52 8.80 1.35
CA ASN A 14 3.72 7.72 1.91
C ASN A 14 2.39 7.60 1.17
N TYR A 15 1.93 6.37 0.97
CA TYR A 15 0.68 6.08 0.28
C TYR A 15 -0.07 4.93 0.95
N ALA A 16 -1.40 5.00 0.91
CA ALA A 16 -2.25 3.82 1.00
C ALA A 16 -2.49 3.31 -0.43
N VAL A 17 -2.13 2.06 -0.70
CA VAL A 17 -2.22 1.46 -2.03
C VAL A 17 -3.29 0.37 -2.00
N ILE A 18 -4.29 0.50 -2.87
CA ILE A 18 -5.37 -0.48 -3.04
C ILE A 18 -5.12 -1.21 -4.35
N VAL A 19 -4.86 -2.51 -4.28
CA VAL A 19 -4.59 -3.37 -5.43
C VAL A 19 -5.82 -4.21 -5.74
N PHE A 20 -6.30 -4.13 -6.98
CA PHE A 20 -7.46 -4.87 -7.48
C PHE A 20 -7.07 -6.12 -8.31
N GLY A 21 -5.77 -6.36 -8.46
CA GLY A 21 -5.22 -7.49 -9.23
C GLY A 21 -5.31 -8.85 -8.53
N ALA A 22 -4.75 -9.86 -9.21
CA ALA A 22 -4.59 -11.21 -8.68
C ALA A 22 -3.42 -11.32 -7.69
N THR A 23 -2.41 -10.45 -7.83
CA THR A 23 -1.25 -10.41 -6.95
C THR A 23 -1.09 -9.05 -6.29
N PRO A 24 -0.47 -8.98 -5.10
CA PRO A 24 -0.08 -7.71 -4.49
C PRO A 24 0.83 -6.86 -5.37
N GLN A 25 1.50 -7.42 -6.38
CA GLN A 25 2.45 -6.75 -7.27
C GLN A 25 1.80 -6.21 -8.56
N ASP A 26 0.50 -6.36 -8.74
CA ASP A 26 -0.19 -5.95 -9.97
C ASP A 26 -0.36 -4.42 -10.05
N GLU A 27 0.68 -3.72 -10.49
CA GLU A 27 0.71 -2.25 -10.61
C GLU A 27 -0.30 -1.68 -11.64
N GLY A 28 -0.70 -2.48 -12.64
CA GLY A 28 -1.65 -2.04 -13.68
C GLY A 28 -3.10 -1.89 -13.20
N SER A 29 -3.39 -2.31 -11.97
CA SER A 29 -4.75 -2.37 -11.39
C SER A 29 -4.75 -1.88 -9.95
N GLU A 30 -4.09 -0.75 -9.66
CA GLU A 30 -4.03 -0.17 -8.32
C GLU A 30 -4.45 1.30 -8.25
N VAL A 31 -4.81 1.74 -7.04
CA VAL A 31 -5.02 3.14 -6.70
C VAL A 31 -4.10 3.49 -5.53
N ALA A 32 -3.30 4.56 -5.67
CA ALA A 32 -2.44 5.07 -4.61
C ALA A 32 -2.98 6.40 -4.08
N ILE A 33 -3.25 6.45 -2.78
CA ILE A 33 -3.76 7.62 -2.07
C ILE A 33 -2.61 8.18 -1.24
N ALA A 34 -2.19 9.41 -1.51
CA ALA A 34 -1.11 10.05 -0.75
C ALA A 34 -1.51 10.23 0.72
N LEU A 35 -0.58 9.94 1.61
CA LEU A 35 -0.75 10.07 3.05
C LEU A 35 0.23 11.11 3.60
N SER A 36 -0.24 11.88 4.58
CA SER A 36 0.65 12.61 5.49
C SER A 36 1.45 11.64 6.37
N ALA A 37 2.50 12.14 7.04
CA ALA A 37 3.27 11.34 7.99
C ALA A 37 2.42 10.84 9.17
N VAL A 38 1.43 11.63 9.61
CA VAL A 38 0.53 11.28 10.72
C VAL A 38 -0.42 10.15 10.31
N GLU A 39 -1.05 10.24 9.14
CA GLU A 39 -1.97 9.20 8.64
C GLU A 39 -1.22 7.88 8.40
N HIS A 40 -0.02 7.96 7.83
CA HIS A 40 0.83 6.78 7.65
C HIS A 40 1.13 6.10 9.00
N ALA A 41 1.51 6.87 10.03
CA ALA A 41 1.77 6.32 11.36
C ALA A 41 0.53 5.67 12.01
N ILE A 42 -0.64 6.29 11.85
CA ILE A 42 -1.92 5.73 12.35
C ILE A 42 -2.22 4.40 11.65
N LEU A 43 -2.10 4.34 10.32
CA LEU A 43 -2.38 3.13 9.56
C LEU A 43 -1.36 2.01 9.84
N SER A 44 -0.08 2.35 10.03
CA SER A 44 0.92 1.39 10.51
C SER A 44 0.56 0.83 11.89
N ALA A 45 0.15 1.69 12.83
CA ALA A 45 -0.27 1.27 14.17
C ALA A 45 -1.56 0.43 14.16
N ALA A 46 -2.42 0.63 13.17
CA ALA A 46 -3.60 -0.19 12.91
C ALA A 46 -3.28 -1.53 12.22
N ASN A 47 -2.00 -1.90 12.11
CA ASN A 47 -1.52 -3.14 11.49
C ASN A 47 -1.88 -3.30 10.00
N PHE A 48 -2.00 -2.19 9.25
CA PHE A 48 -2.04 -2.30 7.80
C PHE A 48 -0.70 -2.84 7.28
N PRO A 49 -0.69 -3.86 6.42
CA PRO A 49 0.54 -4.50 6.00
C PRO A 49 1.31 -3.59 5.03
N PRO A 50 2.67 -3.63 5.06
CA PRO A 50 3.45 -3.09 3.96
C PRO A 50 3.20 -3.91 2.69
N ARG A 51 3.36 -3.29 1.53
CA ARG A 51 3.29 -4.03 0.25
C ARG A 51 4.45 -5.03 0.16
N PRO A 52 4.20 -6.32 -0.12
CA PRO A 52 5.27 -7.30 -0.29
C PRO A 52 6.12 -6.95 -1.53
N THR A 53 7.42 -6.78 -1.34
CA THR A 53 8.37 -6.62 -2.46
C THR A 53 8.53 -7.94 -3.21
N PRO A 54 8.56 -7.93 -4.56
CA PRO A 54 8.84 -9.14 -5.33
C PRO A 54 10.18 -9.76 -4.91
N GLY A 55 10.19 -11.03 -4.54
CA GLY A 55 11.41 -11.81 -4.25
C GLY A 55 11.91 -11.83 -2.80
N ALA A 56 11.06 -11.42 -1.83
CA ALA A 56 11.29 -11.69 -0.40
C ALA A 56 10.69 -13.04 0.04
#